data_AF-A0A2R6BFH5-F1
#
_entry.id   AF-A0A2R6BFH5-F1
#
_cell.length_a   1.000
_cell.length_b   1.000
_cell.length_c   1.000
_cell.angle_alpha   90.00
_cell.angle_beta   90.00
_cell.angle_gamma   90.00
#
_symmetry.space_group_name_H-M   'P 1'
#
loop_
_entity.id
_entity.type
_entity.pdbx_description
1 polymer ?
#
loop_
_entity_poly.entity_id
_entity_poly.type
_entity_poly.pdbx_seq_one_letter_code
_entity_poly.pdbx_strand_id
1 'polypeptide(L)'
;MYVGNEKLKPDMDLLAFLENAEQPLLIMSLKTSLRERAGQTMRWKLLLDVARECPTLREKYGLNYHGHGRIFFVLLTTNFYKEMFTSQQMANFRFFDSVYVARMLNKKELSILKEKSFVKRLSKIIDDINAFF
;
A
#
# COMPACT_ATOMS: atom_id res chain seq x y z
N MET A 1 11.08 2.43 -11.27
CA MET A 1 12.16 2.52 -10.26
C MET A 1 13.30 1.63 -10.72
N TYR A 2 14.52 2.10 -10.52
CA TYR A 2 15.74 1.34 -10.80
C TYR A 2 16.52 1.10 -9.52
N VAL A 3 17.26 -0.02 -9.47
CA VAL A 3 18.27 -0.33 -8.46
C VAL A 3 19.56 -0.60 -9.20
N GLY A 4 20.50 0.34 -9.13
CA GLY A 4 21.62 0.38 -10.06
C GLY A 4 21.10 0.46 -11.51
N ASN A 5 21.40 -0.57 -12.31
CA ASN A 5 20.98 -0.65 -13.71
C ASN A 5 19.73 -1.51 -13.93
N GLU A 6 19.18 -2.12 -12.89
CA GLU A 6 18.04 -3.02 -13.01
C GLU A 6 16.72 -2.28 -12.84
N LYS A 7 15.81 -2.46 -13.81
CA LYS A 7 14.45 -1.95 -13.72
C LYS A 7 13.59 -2.94 -12.94
N LEU A 8 13.04 -2.51 -11.81
CA LEU A 8 12.15 -3.34 -11.01
C LEU A 8 10.68 -3.10 -11.39
N LYS A 9 9.91 -4.19 -11.50
CA LYS A 9 8.45 -4.15 -11.72
C LYS A 9 7.71 -3.96 -10.38
N PRO A 10 6.94 -2.87 -10.19
CA PRO A 10 6.23 -2.65 -8.94
C PRO A 10 5.23 -3.77 -8.62
N ASP A 11 5.06 -4.08 -7.33
CA ASP A 11 3.97 -4.93 -6.86
C ASP A 11 2.66 -4.14 -6.78
N MET A 12 2.08 -3.92 -7.96
CA MET A 12 0.80 -3.25 -8.17
C MET A 12 -0.12 -4.13 -9.00
N ASP A 13 -1.41 -4.05 -8.72
CA ASP A 13 -2.45 -4.77 -9.46
C ASP A 13 -3.38 -3.79 -10.21
N LEU A 14 -3.62 -2.61 -9.63
CA LEU A 14 -4.37 -1.52 -10.26
C LEU A 14 -3.67 -0.17 -10.04
N LEU A 15 -3.85 0.73 -11.00
CA LEU A 15 -3.33 2.10 -10.98
C LEU A 15 -4.46 3.05 -11.34
N ALA A 16 -4.69 4.06 -10.49
CA ALA A 16 -5.61 5.17 -10.79
C ALA A 16 -4.82 6.48 -10.77
N PHE A 17 -5.01 7.29 -11.80
CA PHE A 17 -4.31 8.56 -12.01
C PHE A 17 -5.20 9.51 -12.80
N LEU A 18 -4.95 10.81 -12.62
CA LEU A 18 -5.47 11.84 -13.52
C LEU A 18 -4.45 12.05 -14.64
N GLU A 19 -4.90 12.45 -15.83
CA GLU A 19 -4.04 12.59 -17.01
C GLU A 19 -2.92 13.64 -16.85
N ASN A 20 -3.02 14.54 -15.86
CA ASN A 20 -1.98 15.51 -15.55
C ASN A 20 -0.89 14.91 -14.63
N ALA A 21 0.37 14.98 -15.07
CA ALA A 21 1.53 14.35 -14.43
C ALA A 21 1.89 14.89 -13.03
N GLU A 22 1.36 16.04 -12.61
CA GLU A 22 1.57 16.56 -11.25
C GLU A 22 0.56 16.03 -10.22
N GLN A 23 -0.47 15.33 -10.68
CA GLN A 23 -1.57 14.87 -9.82
C GLN A 23 -1.19 13.62 -9.02
N PRO A 24 -1.87 13.37 -7.89
CA PRO A 24 -1.62 12.20 -7.07
C PRO A 24 -1.79 10.89 -7.86
N LEU A 25 -0.95 9.90 -7.56
CA LEU A 25 -1.02 8.55 -8.11
C LEU A 25 -1.57 7.60 -7.05
N LEU A 26 -2.63 6.85 -7.35
CA LEU A 26 -3.11 5.80 -6.47
C LEU A 26 -2.67 4.43 -6.99
N ILE A 27 -1.76 3.80 -6.25
CA ILE A 27 -1.32 2.42 -6.45
C ILE A 27 -2.15 1.51 -5.55
N MET A 28 -2.78 0.50 -6.15
CA MET A 28 -3.57 -0.50 -5.45
C MET A 28 -2.95 -1.88 -5.65
N SER A 29 -2.58 -2.54 -4.54
CA SER A 29 -2.14 -3.93 -4.53
C SER A 29 -3.24 -4.82 -3.96
N LEU A 30 -3.65 -5.84 -4.68
CA LEU A 30 -4.80 -6.69 -4.40
C LEU A 30 -4.34 -8.09 -4.01
N LYS A 31 -4.57 -8.50 -2.77
CA LYS A 31 -4.12 -9.80 -2.25
C LYS A 31 -5.28 -10.57 -1.63
N THR A 32 -5.58 -11.77 -2.12
CA THR A 32 -6.61 -12.64 -1.53
C THR A 32 -6.18 -13.20 -0.16
N SER A 33 -4.92 -13.59 -0.03
CA SER A 33 -4.27 -14.07 1.20
C SER A 33 -3.08 -13.19 1.59
N LEU A 34 -2.81 -13.07 2.89
CA LEU A 34 -1.84 -12.08 3.37
C LEU A 34 -0.44 -12.64 3.59
N ARG A 35 -0.29 -13.85 4.15
CA ARG A 35 0.97 -14.62 4.36
C ARG A 35 2.30 -13.92 3.96
N GLU A 36 3.05 -14.51 3.03
CA GLU A 36 4.28 -13.94 2.49
C GLU A 36 4.02 -12.80 1.49
N ARG A 37 2.81 -12.77 0.91
CA ARG A 37 2.43 -11.87 -0.19
C ARG A 37 2.30 -10.41 0.24
N ALA A 38 1.71 -10.14 1.41
CA ALA A 38 1.65 -8.80 1.97
C ALA A 38 3.05 -8.27 2.32
N GLY A 39 3.97 -9.16 2.72
CA GLY A 39 5.36 -8.80 2.97
C GLY A 39 6.09 -8.33 1.70
N GLN A 40 5.77 -8.92 0.54
CA GLN A 40 6.32 -8.46 -0.75
C GLN A 40 5.83 -7.04 -1.07
N THR A 41 4.53 -6.79 -0.92
CA THR A 41 3.94 -5.45 -1.14
C THR A 41 4.53 -4.41 -0.19
N MET A 42 4.72 -4.77 1.08
CA MET A 42 5.33 -3.90 2.08
C MET A 42 6.76 -3.52 1.71
N ARG A 43 7.59 -4.50 1.29
CA ARG A 43 8.97 -4.23 0.83
C ARG A 43 8.98 -3.28 -0.36
N TRP A 44 8.03 -3.44 -1.28
CA TRP A 44 7.85 -2.55 -2.40
C TRP A 44 7.52 -1.12 -2.00
N LYS A 45 6.57 -0.94 -1.08
CA LYS A 45 6.23 0.38 -0.53
C LYS A 45 7.42 1.01 0.18
N LEU A 46 8.12 0.25 1.02
CA LEU A 46 9.32 0.72 1.71
C LEU A 46 10.41 1.15 0.74
N LEU A 47 10.65 0.38 -0.33
CA LEU A 47 11.65 0.71 -1.33
C LEU A 47 11.29 2.00 -2.08
N LEU A 48 10.02 2.20 -2.41
CA LEU A 48 9.51 3.44 -2.99
C LEU A 48 9.69 4.63 -2.05
N ASP A 49 9.37 4.48 -0.77
CA ASP A 49 9.51 5.53 0.23
C ASP A 49 10.99 5.91 0.42
N VAL A 50 11.88 4.92 0.52
CA VAL A 50 13.33 5.17 0.62
C VAL A 50 13.86 5.88 -0.62
N ALA A 51 13.43 5.47 -1.82
CA ALA A 51 13.86 6.11 -3.07
C ALA A 51 13.37 7.55 -3.22
N ARG A 52 12.28 7.94 -2.54
CA ARG A 52 11.71 9.30 -2.60
C ARG A 52 12.20 10.20 -1.47
N GLU A 53 12.19 9.68 -0.24
CA GLU A 53 12.29 10.48 0.98
C GLU A 53 13.64 10.35 1.70
N CYS A 54 14.50 9.39 1.31
CA CYS A 54 15.77 9.14 2.01
C CYS A 54 16.99 9.22 1.07
N PRO A 55 17.53 10.43 0.79
CA PRO A 55 18.63 10.63 -0.13
C PRO A 55 19.87 9.77 0.17
N THR A 56 20.22 9.61 1.45
CA THR A 56 21.40 8.84 1.88
C THR A 56 21.29 7.36 1.53
N LEU A 57 20.13 6.75 1.80
CA LEU A 57 19.89 5.34 1.44
C LEU A 57 19.68 5.18 -0.06
N ARG A 58 19.03 6.16 -0.71
CA ARG A 58 18.87 6.20 -2.15
C ARG A 58 20.21 6.14 -2.88
N GLU A 59 21.16 6.97 -2.48
CA GLU A 59 22.52 6.98 -3.04
C GLU A 59 23.27 5.69 -2.73
N LYS A 60 23.28 5.26 -1.46
CA LYS A 60 23.96 4.03 -1.01
C LYS A 60 23.55 2.79 -1.81
N TYR A 61 22.27 2.67 -2.15
CA TYR A 61 21.72 1.51 -2.87
C TYR A 61 21.49 1.78 -4.37
N GLY A 62 21.92 2.93 -4.89
CA GLY A 62 21.73 3.29 -6.31
C GLY A 62 20.27 3.29 -6.74
N LEU A 63 19.35 3.72 -5.87
CA LEU A 63 17.93 3.76 -6.16
C LEU A 63 17.61 4.99 -7.01
N ASN A 64 16.96 4.80 -8.17
CA ASN A 64 16.51 5.90 -9.02
C ASN A 64 15.00 5.84 -9.24
N TYR A 65 14.32 6.94 -8.90
CA TYR A 65 12.89 7.15 -9.12
C TYR A 65 12.67 8.54 -9.71
N HIS A 66 12.03 8.60 -10.87
CA HIS A 66 11.82 9.83 -11.65
C HIS A 66 10.35 10.27 -11.69
N GLY A 67 9.49 9.70 -10.85
CA GLY A 67 8.08 10.11 -10.79
C GLY A 67 7.92 11.39 -9.99
N HIS A 68 7.10 12.29 -10.49
CA HIS A 68 6.67 13.51 -9.80
C HIS A 68 5.28 13.30 -9.21
N GLY A 69 4.90 14.11 -8.21
CA GLY A 69 3.60 14.03 -7.55
C GLY A 69 3.55 13.14 -6.30
N ARG A 70 2.43 13.23 -5.59
CA ARG A 70 2.13 12.42 -4.39
C ARG A 70 1.73 11.01 -4.82
N ILE A 71 2.14 9.99 -4.07
CA ILE A 71 1.75 8.61 -4.33
C ILE A 71 1.02 8.09 -3.11
N PHE A 72 -0.21 7.64 -3.30
CA PHE A 72 -0.97 6.88 -2.33
C PHE A 72 -0.82 5.40 -2.67
N PHE A 73 -0.37 4.60 -1.71
CA PHE A 73 -0.21 3.17 -1.87
C PHE A 73 -1.13 2.45 -0.89
N VAL A 74 -2.13 1.76 -1.43
CA VAL A 74 -3.13 1.05 -0.64
C VAL A 74 -3.09 -0.45 -0.91
N LEU A 75 -3.40 -1.23 0.13
CA LEU A 75 -3.54 -2.68 0.05
C LEU A 75 -5.02 -3.04 0.11
N LEU A 76 -5.51 -3.84 -0.83
CA LEU A 76 -6.85 -4.40 -0.81
C LEU A 76 -6.75 -5.89 -0.57
N THR A 77 -7.57 -6.42 0.34
CA THR A 77 -7.55 -7.85 0.62
C THR A 77 -8.91 -8.41 0.97
N THR A 78 -9.20 -9.63 0.51
CA THR A 78 -10.34 -10.41 1.01
C THR A 78 -10.03 -11.07 2.35
N ASN A 79 -8.75 -11.12 2.75
CA ASN A 79 -8.27 -11.73 3.98
C ASN A 79 -8.83 -13.16 4.17
N PHE A 80 -8.66 -13.99 3.14
CA PHE A 80 -9.33 -15.28 3.01
C PHE A 80 -9.08 -16.22 4.21
N TYR A 81 -7.86 -16.23 4.73
CA TYR A 81 -7.46 -17.05 5.89
C TYR A 81 -7.55 -16.33 7.24
N LYS A 82 -8.14 -15.13 7.31
CA LYS A 82 -8.34 -14.35 8.55
C LYS A 82 -7.05 -14.00 9.32
N GLU A 83 -5.94 -13.79 8.60
CA GLU A 83 -4.59 -13.58 9.13
C GLU A 83 -4.28 -12.13 9.51
N MET A 84 -5.07 -11.18 9.01
CA MET A 84 -4.90 -9.73 9.18
C MET A 84 -4.70 -9.28 10.63
N PHE A 85 -5.38 -9.92 11.59
CA PHE A 85 -5.42 -9.45 12.98
C PHE A 85 -4.25 -9.94 13.85
N THR A 86 -3.26 -10.58 13.24
CA THR A 86 -1.99 -10.86 13.93
C THR A 86 -1.21 -9.57 14.11
N SER A 87 -0.47 -9.45 15.22
CA SER A 87 0.33 -8.26 15.52
C SER A 87 1.35 -7.95 14.42
N GLN A 88 1.92 -8.99 13.81
CA GLN A 88 2.88 -8.85 12.71
C GLN A 88 2.23 -8.25 11.45
N GLN A 89 1.06 -8.76 11.03
CA GLN A 89 0.36 -8.20 9.86
C GLN A 89 -0.08 -6.76 10.13
N MET A 90 -0.59 -6.47 11.33
CA MET A 90 -0.95 -5.12 11.72
C MET A 90 0.22 -4.14 11.74
N ALA A 91 1.42 -4.60 12.12
CA ALA A 91 2.63 -3.79 12.02
C ALA A 91 2.99 -3.51 10.55
N ASN A 92 2.95 -4.54 9.70
CA ASN A 92 3.22 -4.39 8.26
C ASN A 92 2.24 -3.43 7.58
N PHE A 93 0.98 -3.40 8.03
CA PHE A 93 -0.04 -2.54 7.42
C PHE A 93 0.17 -1.05 7.65
N ARG A 94 1.00 -0.66 8.63
CA ARG A 94 1.31 0.75 8.90
C ARG A 94 2.13 1.43 7.80
N PHE A 95 2.74 0.65 6.90
CA PHE A 95 3.50 1.20 5.77
C PHE A 95 2.61 1.66 4.62
N PHE A 96 1.36 1.19 4.55
CA PHE A 96 0.40 1.61 3.52
C PHE A 96 -0.37 2.84 3.98
N ASP A 97 -0.79 3.67 3.02
CA ASP A 97 -1.66 4.81 3.31
C ASP A 97 -3.04 4.35 3.81
N SER A 98 -3.53 3.22 3.29
CA SER A 98 -4.73 2.55 3.79
C SER A 98 -4.74 1.08 3.39
N VAL A 99 -5.40 0.25 4.20
CA VAL A 99 -5.65 -1.16 3.94
C VAL A 99 -7.15 -1.41 3.93
N TYR A 100 -7.68 -1.95 2.84
CA TYR A 100 -9.10 -2.21 2.67
C TYR A 100 -9.41 -3.70 2.74
N VAL A 101 -10.48 -4.03 3.46
CA VAL A 101 -10.96 -5.41 3.59
C VAL A 101 -12.25 -5.62 2.83
N ALA A 102 -12.22 -6.53 1.86
CA ALA A 102 -13.31 -6.91 0.96
C ALA A 102 -14.05 -8.16 1.45
N ARG A 103 -14.39 -8.23 2.74
CA ARG A 103 -15.23 -9.30 3.29
C ARG A 103 -16.11 -8.81 4.42
N MET A 104 -17.13 -9.60 4.75
CA MET A 104 -17.89 -9.40 5.97
C MET A 104 -17.02 -9.68 7.19
N LEU A 105 -17.11 -8.77 8.16
CA LEU A 105 -16.35 -8.81 9.41
C LEU A 105 -17.30 -9.00 10.58
N ASN A 106 -16.91 -9.82 11.54
CA ASN A 106 -17.69 -10.01 12.76
C ASN A 106 -17.53 -8.81 13.72
N LYS A 107 -18.30 -8.78 14.81
CA LYS A 107 -18.29 -7.67 15.78
C LYS A 107 -16.90 -7.40 16.38
N LYS A 108 -16.11 -8.45 16.67
CA LYS A 108 -14.75 -8.34 17.22
C LYS A 108 -13.77 -7.78 16.20
N GLU A 109 -13.85 -8.22 14.95
CA GLU A 109 -13.02 -7.71 13.87
C GLU A 109 -13.32 -6.23 13.60
N LEU A 110 -14.59 -5.85 13.69
CA LEU A 110 -15.02 -4.45 13.54
C LEU A 110 -14.57 -3.56 14.68
N SER A 111 -14.54 -4.05 15.92
CA SER A 111 -13.99 -3.25 17.03
C SER A 111 -12.50 -3.00 16.82
N ILE A 112 -11.74 -4.00 16.36
CA ILE A 112 -10.31 -3.82 16.04
C ILE A 112 -10.12 -2.78 14.92
N LEU A 113 -10.95 -2.81 13.87
CA LEU A 113 -10.87 -1.80 12.81
C LEU A 113 -11.15 -0.38 13.32
N LYS A 114 -12.09 -0.20 14.25
CA LYS A 114 -12.38 1.12 14.83
C LYS A 114 -11.18 1.70 15.58
N GLU A 115 -10.34 0.85 16.18
CA GLU A 115 -9.11 1.28 16.86
C GLU A 115 -7.94 1.56 15.89
N LYS A 116 -8.01 1.06 14.66
CA LYS A 116 -6.92 1.14 13.67
C LYS A 116 -7.38 1.92 12.44
N SER A 117 -7.18 3.24 12.47
CA SER A 117 -7.62 4.17 11.41
C SER A 117 -7.15 3.84 9.99
N PHE A 118 -6.02 3.14 9.84
CA PHE A 118 -5.44 2.75 8.56
C PHE A 118 -6.05 1.46 7.95
N VAL A 119 -6.86 0.70 8.69
CA VAL A 119 -7.56 -0.48 8.15
C VAL A 119 -9.06 -0.19 8.07
N LYS A 120 -9.61 -0.27 6.87
CA LYS A 120 -10.99 0.13 6.55
C LYS A 120 -11.72 -0.99 5.82
N ARG A 121 -13.06 -0.90 5.79
CA ARG A 121 -13.86 -1.74 4.88
C ARG A 121 -13.69 -1.25 3.45
N LEU A 122 -13.70 -2.16 2.47
CA LEU A 122 -13.62 -1.79 1.06
C LEU A 122 -14.74 -0.82 0.63
N SER A 123 -15.91 -0.87 1.28
CA SER A 123 -17.00 0.08 1.03
C SER A 123 -16.64 1.56 1.24
N LYS A 124 -15.50 1.85 1.88
CA LYS A 124 -15.00 3.22 2.10
C LYS A 124 -14.00 3.70 1.04
N ILE A 125 -13.61 2.84 0.11
CA ILE A 125 -12.57 3.17 -0.86
C ILE A 125 -12.96 4.33 -1.78
N ILE A 126 -14.24 4.45 -2.17
CA ILE A 126 -14.70 5.54 -3.03
C ILE A 126 -14.62 6.88 -2.29
N ASP A 127 -15.05 6.92 -1.03
CA ASP A 127 -14.94 8.11 -0.17
C ASP A 127 -13.47 8.55 -0.06
N ASP A 128 -12.56 7.60 0.15
CA ASP A 128 -11.12 7.87 0.28
C ASP A 128 -10.47 8.26 -1.06
N ILE A 129 -10.85 7.64 -2.18
CA ILE A 129 -10.39 8.03 -3.53
C ILE A 129 -10.76 9.48 -3.82
N ASN A 130 -11.99 9.87 -3.53
CA ASN A 130 -12.46 11.25 -3.71
C ASN A 130 -11.76 12.26 -2.78
N ALA A 131 -11.08 11.80 -1.73
CA ALA A 131 -10.27 12.63 -0.85
C ALA A 131 -8.78 12.65 -1.23
N PHE A 132 -8.33 11.69 -2.05
CA PHE A 132 -6.96 11.63 -2.56
C PHE A 132 -6.73 12.53 -3.77
N PHE A 133 -7.77 12.74 -4.57
CA PHE A 133 -7.81 13.61 -5.75
C PHE A 133 -8.64 14.86 -5.45
#